data_AF-A0A812R7Z4-F1
#
_entry.id   AF-A0A812R7Z4-F1
#
_cell.length_a   1.000
_cell.length_b   1.000
_cell.length_c   1.000
_cell.angle_alpha   90.00
_cell.angle_beta   90.00
_cell.angle_gamma   90.00
#
_symmetry.space_group_name_H-M   'P 1'
#
loop_
_entity.id
_entity.type
_entity.pdbx_description
1 polymer ?
#
loop_
_entity_poly.entity_id
_entity_poly.type
_entity_poly.pdbx_seq_one_letter_code
_entity_poly.pdbx_strand_id
1 'polypeptide(L)'
;VPECSGLLAHKAMLASARAVLERTRSALNEALKENPGYSLVITGHSLGAGTAILCTILLNVNPLDSRPAMKCFAFAPPPVVGPLNNPSLRALEIHSFINRADIVPRASLANVFHLGQECMAVDGLELDFLHRFILMRRDPNPENDAEKQALQKVMGTVHDCRQLRKQKDHESFPPLFVPGQVYWIEWLGNSGSVQDTPEATAERTPRIHMASAAEFQSLLLRGGTNALKDHLCGNYKEALDKYKVHLQANNGCFCVVS
;
A
#
# COMPACT_ATOMS: atom_id res chain seq x y z
N VAL A 1 16.60 0.20 11.24
CA VAL A 1 16.58 1.52 11.90
C VAL A 1 17.50 1.41 13.10
N PRO A 2 18.75 1.88 13.00
CA PRO A 2 19.72 1.80 14.10
C PRO A 2 19.19 2.31 15.45
N GLU A 3 18.31 3.31 15.42
CA GLU A 3 17.69 3.94 16.58
C GLU A 3 16.58 3.07 17.20
N CYS A 4 16.04 2.09 16.46
CA CYS A 4 14.92 1.27 16.88
C CYS A 4 15.25 -0.22 16.71
N SER A 5 15.64 -0.87 17.81
CA SER A 5 16.04 -2.28 17.82
C SER A 5 15.01 -3.19 17.16
N GLY A 6 15.49 -4.11 16.32
CA GLY A 6 14.66 -5.09 15.61
C GLY A 6 13.74 -4.52 14.52
N LEU A 7 13.81 -3.22 14.20
CA LEU A 7 13.02 -2.62 13.12
C LEU A 7 13.88 -2.41 11.87
N LEU A 8 13.48 -3.01 10.76
CA LEU A 8 13.98 -2.75 9.42
C LEU A 8 13.21 -1.58 8.79
N ALA A 9 13.89 -0.84 7.93
CA ALA A 9 13.29 0.24 7.15
C ALA A 9 13.95 0.38 5.78
N HIS A 10 13.22 0.97 4.85
CA HIS A 10 13.77 1.34 3.55
C HIS A 10 14.91 2.35 3.70
N LYS A 11 16.12 1.97 3.28
CA LYS A 11 17.37 2.74 3.51
C LYS A 11 17.30 4.20 3.03
N ALA A 12 16.86 4.42 1.79
CA ALA A 12 16.83 5.78 1.22
C ALA A 12 15.80 6.67 1.91
N MET A 13 14.59 6.18 2.17
CA MET A 13 13.55 6.91 2.89
C MET A 13 13.95 7.22 4.33
N LEU A 14 14.70 6.33 4.99
CA LEU A 14 15.26 6.59 6.32
C LEU A 14 16.26 7.75 6.28
N ALA A 15 17.12 7.80 5.27
CA ALA A 15 18.02 8.93 5.07
C ALA A 15 17.24 10.23 4.81
N SER A 16 16.19 10.19 3.98
CA SER A 16 15.31 11.34 3.74
C SER A 16 14.62 11.82 5.01
N ALA A 17 14.09 10.92 5.84
CA ALA A 17 13.43 11.27 7.09
C ALA A 17 14.39 11.94 8.07
N ARG A 18 15.61 11.42 8.21
CA ARG A 18 16.67 12.07 9.01
C ARG A 18 16.98 13.48 8.50
N ALA A 19 17.17 13.64 7.20
CA ALA A 19 17.45 14.95 6.60
C ALA A 19 16.31 15.97 6.80
N VAL A 20 15.05 15.51 6.74
CA VAL A 20 13.88 16.35 7.05
C VAL A 20 13.90 16.78 8.50
N LEU A 21 14.07 15.84 9.44
CA LEU A 21 14.08 16.15 10.87
C LEU A 21 15.26 17.05 11.27
N GLU A 22 16.46 16.82 10.75
CA GLU A 22 17.64 17.67 10.98
C GLU A 22 17.34 19.14 10.66
N ARG A 23 16.65 19.40 9.55
CA ARG A 23 16.32 20.76 9.09
C ARG A 23 15.14 21.39 9.81
N THR A 24 14.20 20.58 10.30
CA THR A 24 12.91 21.06 10.79
C THR A 24 12.79 21.06 12.31
N ARG A 25 13.69 20.36 13.02
CA ARG A 25 13.56 20.14 14.48
C ARG A 25 13.47 21.43 15.30
N SER A 26 14.31 22.44 15.03
CA SER A 26 14.26 23.71 15.76
C SER A 26 12.91 24.41 15.56
N ALA A 27 12.48 24.54 14.30
CA ALA A 27 11.21 25.17 13.96
C ALA A 27 10.00 24.42 14.55
N LEU A 28 10.05 23.09 14.62
CA LEU A 28 9.01 22.29 15.28
C LEU A 28 8.97 22.55 16.79
N ASN A 29 10.12 22.58 17.47
CA ASN A 29 10.21 22.89 18.89
C ASN A 29 9.70 24.30 19.19
N GLU A 30 10.07 25.29 18.38
CA GLU A 30 9.61 26.69 18.50
C GLU A 30 8.09 26.79 18.31
N ALA A 31 7.56 26.22 17.23
CA ALA A 31 6.12 26.26 16.95
C ALA A 31 5.29 25.57 18.06
N LEU A 32 5.77 24.46 18.61
CA LEU A 32 5.08 23.77 19.71
C LEU A 32 5.20 24.51 21.05
N LYS A 33 6.28 25.26 21.25
CA LYS A 33 6.43 26.14 22.42
C LYS A 33 5.47 27.32 22.35
N GLU A 34 5.28 27.90 21.16
CA GLU A 34 4.31 28.98 20.92
C GLU A 34 2.86 28.51 20.98
N ASN A 35 2.61 27.21 20.77
CA ASN A 35 1.27 26.62 20.76
C ASN A 35 1.17 25.44 21.76
N PRO A 36 1.19 25.70 23.09
CA PRO A 36 1.10 24.65 24.10
C PRO A 36 -0.19 23.83 23.97
N GLY A 37 -0.06 22.50 24.10
CA GLY A 37 -1.19 21.56 24.02
C GLY A 37 -1.59 21.13 22.60
N TYR A 38 -0.96 21.69 21.56
CA TYR A 38 -1.20 21.25 20.19
C TYR A 38 -0.59 19.87 19.93
N SER A 39 -1.21 19.12 19.02
CA SER A 39 -0.68 17.86 18.51
C SER A 39 0.13 18.08 17.23
N LEU A 40 1.07 17.18 16.96
CA LEU A 40 1.87 17.19 15.74
C LEU A 40 1.29 16.21 14.72
N VAL A 41 0.88 16.72 13.56
CA VAL A 41 0.45 15.91 12.42
C VAL A 41 1.57 15.84 11.40
N ILE A 42 1.94 14.62 11.02
CA ILE A 42 2.98 14.34 10.04
C ILE A 42 2.30 13.67 8.84
N THR A 43 2.47 14.21 7.64
CA THR A 43 1.76 13.72 6.46
C THR A 43 2.64 13.72 5.23
N GLY A 44 2.24 12.95 4.23
CA GLY A 44 2.89 12.93 2.93
C GLY A 44 2.16 11.99 1.96
N HIS A 45 2.55 12.11 0.69
CA HIS A 45 2.08 11.24 -0.40
C HIS A 45 3.28 10.49 -1.01
N SER A 46 3.09 9.23 -1.41
CA SER A 46 4.10 8.43 -2.11
C SER A 46 5.41 8.32 -1.30
N LEU A 47 6.55 8.69 -1.88
CA LEU A 47 7.84 8.80 -1.17
C LEU A 47 7.74 9.68 0.09
N GLY A 48 6.98 10.77 0.02
CA GLY A 48 6.75 11.65 1.16
C GLY A 48 5.96 10.96 2.28
N ALA A 49 5.05 10.05 1.94
CA ALA A 49 4.30 9.26 2.93
C ALA A 49 5.20 8.26 3.66
N GLY A 50 6.06 7.55 2.94
CA GLY A 50 7.09 6.68 3.55
C GLY A 50 8.07 7.47 4.42
N THR A 51 8.44 8.67 3.98
CA THR A 51 9.29 9.59 4.76
C THR A 51 8.57 10.07 6.02
N ALA A 52 7.29 10.45 5.94
CA ALA A 52 6.47 10.87 7.07
C ALA A 52 6.38 9.78 8.14
N ILE A 53 6.11 8.53 7.73
CA ILE A 53 6.09 7.37 8.64
C ILE A 53 7.42 7.24 9.39
N LEU A 54 8.55 7.37 8.69
CA LEU A 54 9.87 7.25 9.31
C LEU A 54 10.21 8.47 10.18
N CYS A 55 9.74 9.67 9.84
CA CYS A 55 9.81 10.83 10.73
C CYS A 55 9.06 10.56 12.04
N THR A 56 7.85 9.98 11.98
CA THR A 56 7.07 9.62 13.17
C THR A 56 7.82 8.60 14.05
N ILE A 57 8.43 7.58 13.44
CA ILE A 57 9.22 6.58 14.17
C ILE A 57 10.45 7.23 14.82
N LEU A 58 11.19 8.07 14.08
CA LEU A 58 12.39 8.72 14.59
C LEU A 58 12.08 9.73 15.70
N LEU A 59 10.98 10.48 15.58
CA LEU A 59 10.52 11.39 16.64
C LEU A 59 10.00 10.64 17.86
N ASN A 60 9.52 9.41 17.73
CA ASN A 60 9.19 8.61 18.90
C ASN A 60 10.43 8.17 19.69
N VAL A 61 11.52 7.83 19.00
CA VAL A 61 12.79 7.44 19.65
C VAL A 61 13.56 8.67 20.15
N ASN A 62 13.58 9.75 19.37
CA ASN A 62 14.28 11.00 19.66
C ASN A 62 13.26 12.15 19.76
N PRO A 63 12.49 12.22 20.86
CA PRO A 63 11.35 13.11 21.00
C PRO A 63 11.72 14.59 20.94
N LEU A 64 10.79 15.40 20.44
CA LEU A 64 10.80 16.85 20.60
C LEU A 64 10.65 17.23 22.08
N ASP A 65 11.03 18.45 22.42
CA ASP A 65 11.15 18.89 23.81
C ASP A 65 9.80 18.82 24.55
N SER A 66 8.73 19.20 23.86
CA SER A 66 7.36 19.20 24.40
C SER A 66 6.65 17.84 24.37
N ARG A 67 7.25 16.83 23.72
CA ARG A 67 6.66 15.48 23.56
C ARG A 67 5.17 15.51 23.14
N PRO A 68 4.83 16.19 22.03
CA PRO A 68 3.43 16.35 21.64
C PRO A 68 2.80 14.99 21.30
N ALA A 69 1.47 14.89 21.42
CA ALA A 69 0.76 13.80 20.77
C ALA A 69 1.01 13.85 19.25
N MET A 70 1.30 12.71 18.63
CA MET A 70 1.67 12.63 17.22
C MET A 70 0.71 11.75 16.44
N LYS A 71 0.32 12.21 15.24
CA LYS A 71 -0.44 11.41 14.28
C LYS A 71 0.21 11.44 12.91
N CYS A 72 0.26 10.29 12.24
CA CYS A 72 0.73 10.20 10.86
C CYS A 72 -0.41 9.87 9.91
N PHE A 73 -0.60 10.68 8.86
CA PHE A 73 -1.50 10.36 7.75
C PHE A 73 -0.66 10.15 6.49
N ALA A 74 -0.55 8.91 6.03
CA ALA A 74 0.31 8.51 4.93
C ALA A 74 -0.54 8.11 3.72
N PHE A 75 -0.42 8.83 2.60
CA PHE A 75 -1.18 8.54 1.39
C PHE A 75 -0.32 7.85 0.34
N ALA A 76 -0.77 6.72 -0.21
CA ALA A 76 0.02 5.91 -1.11
C ALA A 76 1.44 5.54 -0.59
N PRO A 77 1.63 5.20 0.71
CA PRO A 77 2.97 4.90 1.20
C PRO A 77 3.52 3.65 0.53
N PRO A 78 4.77 3.66 0.05
CA PRO A 78 5.44 2.42 -0.33
C PRO A 78 5.67 1.54 0.91
N PRO A 79 5.93 0.23 0.73
CA PRO A 79 6.33 -0.63 1.84
C PRO A 79 7.65 -0.14 2.45
N VAL A 80 7.59 0.32 3.69
CA VAL A 80 8.64 1.16 4.28
C VAL A 80 9.32 0.54 5.50
N VAL A 81 8.62 -0.29 6.28
CA VAL A 81 9.15 -0.86 7.54
C VAL A 81 8.76 -2.32 7.73
N GLY A 82 9.51 -3.05 8.54
CA GLY A 82 9.18 -4.40 8.98
C GLY A 82 10.10 -4.83 10.13
N PRO A 83 9.73 -5.83 10.97
CA PRO A 83 8.43 -6.49 11.00
C PRO A 83 7.36 -5.61 11.68
N LEU A 84 6.09 -5.81 11.33
CA LEU A 84 4.96 -5.00 11.83
C LEU A 84 4.63 -5.21 13.32
N ASN A 85 5.10 -6.32 13.90
CA ASN A 85 4.93 -6.62 15.32
C ASN A 85 5.95 -5.91 16.22
N ASN A 86 6.82 -5.06 15.67
CA ASN A 86 7.78 -4.29 16.45
C ASN A 86 7.04 -3.37 17.45
N PRO A 87 7.32 -3.45 18.77
CA PRO A 87 6.59 -2.69 19.79
C PRO A 87 6.67 -1.17 19.58
N SER A 88 7.83 -0.65 19.19
CA SER A 88 8.03 0.79 18.94
C SER A 88 7.21 1.29 17.76
N LEU A 89 6.91 0.43 16.79
CA LEU A 89 6.02 0.74 15.67
C LEU A 89 4.55 0.69 16.10
N ARG A 90 4.17 -0.32 16.89
CA ARG A 90 2.78 -0.50 17.35
C ARG A 90 2.28 0.57 18.31
N ALA A 91 3.19 1.27 18.99
CA ALA A 91 2.86 2.39 19.87
C ALA A 91 2.47 3.67 19.12
N LEU A 92 2.63 3.73 17.79
CA LEU A 92 2.42 4.92 16.98
C LEU A 92 1.02 4.97 16.37
N GLU A 93 0.42 6.16 16.35
CA GLU A 93 -0.82 6.43 15.62
C GLU A 93 -0.50 6.76 14.15
N ILE A 94 -0.50 5.73 13.30
CA ILE A 94 -0.24 5.83 11.85
C ILE A 94 -1.50 5.37 11.10
N HIS A 95 -1.98 6.21 10.19
CA HIS A 95 -3.08 5.93 9.27
C HIS A 95 -2.54 5.94 7.84
N SER A 96 -2.59 4.80 7.17
CA SER A 96 -2.08 4.62 5.81
C SER A 96 -3.24 4.42 4.84
N PHE A 97 -3.30 5.20 3.76
CA PHE A 97 -4.37 5.15 2.77
C PHE A 97 -3.85 4.59 1.46
N ILE A 98 -4.60 3.65 0.88
CA ILE A 98 -4.27 3.00 -0.39
C ILE A 98 -5.50 3.08 -1.30
N ASN A 99 -5.33 3.60 -2.51
CA ASN A 99 -6.40 3.74 -3.47
C ASN A 99 -6.40 2.58 -4.47
N ARG A 100 -7.49 1.81 -4.52
CA ARG A 100 -7.72 0.73 -5.50
C ARG A 100 -6.49 -0.15 -5.74
N ALA A 101 -5.95 -0.13 -6.96
CA ALA A 101 -4.82 -0.94 -7.39
C ALA A 101 -3.54 -0.11 -7.51
N ASP A 102 -3.40 0.97 -6.72
CA ASP A 102 -2.18 1.78 -6.65
C ASP A 102 -0.94 0.88 -6.52
N ILE A 103 0.00 1.10 -7.43
CA ILE A 103 1.21 0.30 -7.55
C ILE A 103 2.22 0.60 -6.44
N VAL A 104 2.25 1.82 -5.91
CA VAL A 104 3.31 2.25 -4.98
C VAL A 104 3.26 1.52 -3.64
N PRO A 105 2.09 1.32 -3.00
CA PRO A 105 1.97 0.49 -1.81
C PRO A 105 2.33 -0.98 -1.98
N ARG A 106 2.54 -1.42 -3.23
CA ARG A 106 2.93 -2.79 -3.60
C ARG A 106 4.36 -2.86 -4.14
N ALA A 107 5.03 -1.72 -4.34
CA ALA A 107 6.34 -1.62 -4.95
C ALA A 107 7.45 -1.88 -3.92
N SER A 108 7.66 -3.14 -3.55
CA SER A 108 8.81 -3.59 -2.75
C SER A 108 9.73 -4.51 -3.55
N LEU A 109 11.00 -4.52 -3.18
CA LEU A 109 11.99 -5.43 -3.79
C LEU A 109 11.59 -6.90 -3.58
N ALA A 110 11.02 -7.22 -2.42
CA ALA A 110 10.43 -8.51 -2.15
C ALA A 110 9.34 -8.84 -3.18
N ASN A 111 8.37 -7.95 -3.41
CA ASN A 111 7.28 -8.20 -4.35
C ASN A 111 7.77 -8.33 -5.81
N VAL A 112 8.78 -7.56 -6.21
CA VAL A 112 9.42 -7.71 -7.54
C VAL A 112 10.09 -9.07 -7.66
N PHE A 113 10.84 -9.50 -6.64
CA PHE A 113 11.49 -10.80 -6.61
C PHE A 113 10.47 -11.93 -6.70
N HIS A 114 9.38 -11.87 -5.93
CA HIS A 114 8.32 -12.88 -5.98
C HIS A 114 7.62 -12.93 -7.34
N LEU A 115 7.37 -11.77 -7.95
CA LEU A 115 6.83 -11.74 -9.31
C LEU A 115 7.80 -12.41 -10.30
N GLY A 116 9.11 -12.18 -10.17
CA GLY A 116 10.12 -12.88 -10.97
C GLY A 116 10.08 -14.40 -10.81
N GLN A 117 9.92 -14.89 -9.58
CA GLN A 117 9.77 -16.33 -9.31
C GLN A 117 8.50 -16.91 -9.92
N GLU A 118 7.37 -16.17 -9.84
CA GLU A 118 6.11 -16.56 -10.49
C GLU A 118 6.30 -16.64 -12.02
N CYS A 119 6.94 -15.64 -12.63
CA CYS A 119 7.23 -15.64 -14.07
C CYS A 119 8.13 -16.82 -14.49
N MET A 120 9.20 -17.10 -13.74
CA MET A 120 10.09 -18.24 -14.02
C MET A 120 9.38 -19.59 -13.90
N ALA A 121 8.51 -19.74 -12.89
CA ALA A 121 7.74 -20.96 -12.71
C ALA A 121 6.75 -21.18 -13.87
N VAL A 122 6.11 -20.11 -14.34
CA VAL A 122 5.21 -20.16 -15.51
C VAL A 122 5.98 -20.44 -16.80
N ASP A 123 7.16 -19.84 -17.01
CA ASP A 123 7.96 -20.10 -18.21
C ASP A 123 8.49 -21.54 -18.28
N GLY A 124 8.74 -22.16 -17.12
CA GLY A 124 9.09 -23.57 -17.00
C GLY A 124 7.95 -24.54 -17.33
N LEU A 125 6.72 -24.04 -17.55
CA LEU A 125 5.64 -24.89 -18.04
C LEU A 125 5.84 -25.20 -19.53
N GLU A 126 5.70 -26.49 -19.85
CA GLU A 126 5.60 -26.97 -21.23
C GLU A 126 4.22 -26.60 -21.83
N LEU A 127 4.01 -25.30 -22.03
CA LEU A 127 2.89 -24.74 -22.78
C LEU A 127 3.34 -24.48 -24.20
N ASP A 128 2.58 -24.99 -25.17
CA ASP A 128 2.81 -24.65 -26.57
C ASP A 128 2.57 -23.14 -26.84
N PHE A 129 3.03 -22.69 -28.01
CA PHE A 129 2.92 -21.29 -28.41
C PHE A 129 1.48 -20.77 -28.40
N LEU A 130 0.50 -21.61 -28.75
CA LEU A 130 -0.89 -21.23 -28.85
C LEU A 130 -1.49 -20.99 -27.45
N HIS A 131 -1.22 -21.87 -26.49
CA HIS A 131 -1.61 -21.69 -25.09
C HIS A 131 -0.97 -20.45 -24.47
N ARG A 132 0.32 -20.18 -24.76
CA ARG A 132 0.99 -18.94 -24.33
C ARG A 132 0.32 -17.70 -24.92
N PHE A 133 -0.02 -17.73 -26.21
CA PHE A 133 -0.71 -16.63 -26.88
C PHE A 133 -2.10 -16.37 -26.28
N ILE A 134 -2.85 -17.42 -25.96
CA ILE A 134 -4.19 -17.30 -25.36
C ILE A 134 -4.12 -16.65 -23.97
N LEU A 135 -3.13 -16.99 -23.15
CA LEU A 135 -2.92 -16.35 -21.85
C LEU A 135 -2.57 -14.86 -21.94
N MET A 136 -2.02 -14.40 -23.06
CA MET A 136 -1.73 -13.00 -23.33
C MET A 136 -2.91 -12.24 -23.94
N ARG A 137 -4.00 -12.93 -24.32
CA ARG A 137 -5.19 -12.27 -24.87
C ARG A 137 -5.85 -11.40 -23.79
N ARG A 138 -6.42 -10.30 -24.27
CA ARG A 138 -7.11 -9.32 -23.42
C ARG A 138 -8.45 -9.83 -22.87
N ASP A 139 -9.07 -10.80 -23.54
CA ASP A 139 -10.27 -11.49 -23.06
C ASP A 139 -9.85 -12.66 -22.17
N PRO A 140 -10.18 -12.64 -20.86
CA PRO A 140 -9.78 -13.69 -19.92
C PRO A 140 -10.66 -14.95 -19.98
N ASN A 141 -11.73 -14.97 -20.79
CA ASN A 141 -12.65 -16.11 -20.83
C ASN A 141 -12.13 -17.21 -21.77
N PRO A 142 -11.90 -18.44 -21.27
CA PRO A 142 -11.52 -19.56 -22.12
C PRO A 142 -12.70 -19.99 -22.98
N GLU A 143 -12.47 -20.16 -24.29
CA GLU A 143 -13.49 -20.57 -25.26
C GLU A 143 -13.69 -22.09 -25.30
N ASN A 144 -12.70 -22.86 -24.83
CA ASN A 144 -12.71 -24.33 -24.90
C ASN A 144 -12.02 -24.98 -23.67
N ASP A 145 -12.19 -26.30 -23.54
CA ASP A 145 -11.64 -27.06 -22.40
C ASP A 145 -10.11 -27.07 -22.36
N ALA A 146 -9.43 -27.01 -23.51
CA ALA A 146 -7.97 -26.96 -23.57
C ALA A 146 -7.43 -25.64 -22.99
N GLU A 147 -8.07 -24.51 -23.33
CA GLU A 147 -7.76 -23.19 -22.77
C GLU A 147 -8.00 -23.14 -21.26
N LYS A 148 -9.12 -23.71 -20.80
CA LYS A 148 -9.44 -23.82 -19.39
C LYS A 148 -8.39 -24.63 -18.63
N GLN A 149 -7.94 -25.75 -19.20
CA GLN A 149 -6.88 -26.57 -18.61
C GLN A 149 -5.53 -25.84 -18.57
N ALA A 150 -5.16 -25.11 -19.63
CA ALA A 150 -3.93 -24.33 -19.64
C ALA A 150 -3.96 -23.20 -18.59
N LEU A 151 -5.07 -22.47 -18.49
CA LEU A 151 -5.25 -21.44 -17.47
C LEU A 151 -5.19 -22.03 -16.05
N GLN A 152 -5.81 -23.18 -15.82
CA GLN A 152 -5.73 -23.89 -14.54
C GLN A 152 -4.31 -24.30 -14.18
N LYS A 153 -3.52 -24.81 -15.15
CA LYS A 153 -2.11 -25.15 -14.93
C LYS A 153 -1.28 -23.95 -14.53
N VAL A 154 -1.45 -22.81 -15.21
CA VAL A 154 -0.74 -21.56 -14.87
C VAL A 154 -1.14 -21.07 -13.49
N MET A 155 -2.44 -20.99 -13.22
CA MET A 155 -2.96 -20.53 -11.92
C MET A 155 -2.53 -21.45 -10.78
N GLY A 156 -2.50 -22.77 -11.01
CA GLY A 156 -1.98 -23.76 -10.06
C GLY A 156 -0.48 -23.56 -9.79
N THR A 157 0.31 -23.36 -10.84
CA THR A 157 1.76 -23.12 -10.71
C THR A 157 2.07 -21.85 -9.93
N VAL A 158 1.35 -20.76 -10.22
CA VAL A 158 1.46 -19.50 -9.46
C VAL A 158 1.01 -19.71 -8.01
N HIS A 159 -0.05 -20.47 -7.77
CA HIS A 159 -0.51 -20.80 -6.42
C HIS A 159 0.56 -21.57 -5.63
N ASP A 160 1.13 -22.62 -6.22
CA ASP A 160 2.15 -23.45 -5.58
C ASP A 160 3.42 -22.65 -5.26
N CYS A 161 3.86 -21.80 -6.21
CA CYS A 161 4.97 -20.87 -6.00
C CYS A 161 4.73 -19.96 -4.80
N ARG A 162 3.51 -19.41 -4.66
CA ARG A 162 3.12 -18.57 -3.51
C ARG A 162 3.05 -19.34 -2.20
N GLN A 163 2.69 -20.62 -2.20
CA GLN A 163 2.71 -21.43 -0.97
C GLN A 163 4.13 -21.77 -0.54
N LEU A 164 4.99 -22.16 -1.48
CA LEU A 164 6.41 -22.43 -1.23
C LEU A 164 7.14 -21.22 -0.65
N ARG A 165 6.80 -20.01 -1.13
CA ARG A 165 7.31 -18.74 -0.59
C ARG A 165 7.04 -18.58 0.91
N LYS A 166 5.85 -18.95 1.39
CA LYS A 166 5.50 -18.81 2.82
C LYS A 166 6.35 -19.70 3.73
N GLN A 167 6.92 -20.77 3.18
CA GLN A 167 7.74 -21.74 3.91
C GLN A 167 9.23 -21.39 3.88
N LYS A 168 9.68 -20.61 2.88
CA LYS A 168 11.08 -20.20 2.75
C LYS A 168 11.31 -18.87 3.44
N ASP A 169 12.29 -18.82 4.34
CA ASP A 169 12.79 -17.56 4.86
C ASP A 169 13.56 -16.86 3.73
N HIS A 170 12.98 -15.81 3.18
CA HIS A 170 13.59 -15.06 2.09
C HIS A 170 14.67 -14.12 2.66
N GLU A 171 15.84 -14.67 2.97
CA GLU A 171 16.96 -13.92 3.58
C GLU A 171 17.44 -12.75 2.71
N SER A 172 17.38 -12.88 1.37
CA SER A 172 17.96 -11.88 0.46
C SER A 172 17.17 -10.57 0.40
N PHE A 173 15.84 -10.63 0.54
CA PHE A 173 14.95 -9.46 0.39
C PHE A 173 13.86 -9.51 1.46
N PRO A 174 14.15 -9.06 2.70
CA PRO A 174 13.17 -9.08 3.77
C PRO A 174 11.95 -8.22 3.39
N PRO A 175 10.72 -8.70 3.65
CA PRO A 175 9.53 -7.95 3.30
C PRO A 175 9.42 -6.70 4.18
N LEU A 176 9.23 -5.57 3.52
CA LEU A 176 8.75 -4.34 4.16
C LEU A 176 7.24 -4.22 3.91
N PHE A 177 6.59 -3.43 4.74
CA PHE A 177 5.14 -3.29 4.79
C PHE A 177 4.75 -1.82 4.89
N VAL A 178 3.50 -1.56 4.53
CA VAL A 178 2.79 -0.33 4.89
C VAL A 178 2.31 -0.48 6.34
N PRO A 179 2.80 0.34 7.30
CA PRO A 179 2.46 0.20 8.70
C PRO A 179 1.20 0.97 9.10
N GLY A 180 0.77 0.76 10.35
CA GLY A 180 -0.36 1.46 10.94
C GLY A 180 -1.71 0.82 10.61
N GLN A 181 -2.77 1.60 10.79
CA GLN A 181 -4.10 1.26 10.33
C GLN A 181 -4.16 1.51 8.82
N VAL A 182 -4.37 0.45 8.03
CA VAL A 182 -4.41 0.55 6.57
C VAL A 182 -5.85 0.68 6.11
N TYR A 183 -6.14 1.79 5.43
CA TYR A 183 -7.44 2.12 4.85
C TYR A 183 -7.38 1.91 3.34
N TRP A 184 -8.13 0.94 2.85
CA TRP A 184 -8.24 0.66 1.42
C TRP A 184 -9.47 1.35 0.84
N ILE A 185 -9.26 2.17 -0.19
CA ILE A 185 -10.28 2.95 -0.87
C ILE A 185 -10.71 2.20 -2.13
N GLU A 186 -11.95 1.75 -2.15
CA GLU A 186 -12.59 1.15 -3.31
C GLU A 186 -13.63 2.10 -3.91
N TRP A 187 -13.85 1.99 -5.22
CA TRP A 187 -14.87 2.76 -5.92
C TRP A 187 -15.86 1.78 -6.52
N LEU A 188 -17.06 1.73 -5.96
CA LEU A 188 -18.14 0.90 -6.49
C LEU A 188 -18.82 1.62 -7.67
N GLY A 189 -19.09 0.86 -8.73
CA GLY A 189 -20.05 1.25 -9.76
C GLY A 189 -21.48 0.89 -9.32
N ASN A 190 -22.49 1.57 -9.86
CA ASN A 190 -23.91 1.31 -9.57
C ASN A 190 -24.41 -0.08 -10.04
N SER A 191 -23.61 -0.84 -10.77
CA SER A 191 -23.89 -2.24 -11.12
C SER A 191 -22.70 -3.09 -10.67
N GLY A 192 -22.95 -4.24 -10.03
CA GLY A 192 -21.93 -5.20 -9.56
C GLY A 192 -21.06 -5.84 -10.65
N SER A 193 -20.90 -5.20 -11.80
CA SER A 193 -20.02 -5.57 -12.89
C SER A 193 -18.70 -4.80 -12.78
N VAL A 194 -17.60 -5.53 -12.63
CA VAL A 194 -16.21 -5.05 -12.70
C VAL A 194 -15.85 -4.72 -14.17
N GLN A 195 -16.54 -3.76 -14.77
CA GLN A 195 -16.14 -3.22 -16.08
C GLN A 195 -15.73 -1.76 -15.90
N ASP A 196 -14.42 -1.55 -15.89
CA ASP A 196 -13.78 -0.23 -15.89
C ASP A 196 -13.95 0.40 -17.28
N THR A 197 -15.10 1.01 -17.56
CA THR A 197 -15.26 1.95 -18.67
C THR A 197 -14.88 3.38 -18.22
N PRO A 198 -14.17 4.17 -19.05
CA PRO A 198 -13.69 5.51 -18.68
C PRO A 198 -14.78 6.59 -18.52
N GLU A 199 -16.01 6.33 -18.98
CA GLU A 199 -17.07 7.34 -19.13
C GLU A 199 -18.03 7.45 -17.92
N ALA A 200 -17.86 6.63 -16.88
CA ALA A 200 -18.73 6.60 -15.71
C ALA A 200 -18.14 7.30 -14.47
N THR A 201 -17.54 8.48 -14.65
CA THR A 201 -16.80 9.21 -13.60
C THR A 201 -17.68 10.04 -12.65
N ALA A 202 -18.95 10.30 -13.00
CA ALA A 202 -19.78 11.25 -12.25
C ALA A 202 -20.43 10.70 -10.96
N GLU A 203 -20.68 9.39 -10.83
CA GLU A 203 -21.52 8.85 -9.73
C GLU A 203 -20.87 7.76 -8.86
N ARG A 204 -19.56 7.55 -8.94
CA ARG A 204 -18.90 6.53 -8.09
C ARG A 204 -18.69 7.08 -6.67
N THR A 205 -19.29 6.40 -5.69
CA THR A 205 -19.08 6.70 -4.27
C THR A 205 -17.92 5.85 -3.73
N PRO A 206 -16.87 6.47 -3.15
CA PRO A 206 -15.78 5.71 -2.56
C PRO A 206 -16.24 5.03 -1.25
N ARG A 207 -15.79 3.80 -1.04
CA ARG A 207 -15.87 3.11 0.25
C ARG A 207 -14.47 2.96 0.82
N ILE A 208 -14.34 3.22 2.11
CA ILE A 208 -13.09 3.05 2.84
C ILE A 208 -13.31 1.93 3.85
N HIS A 209 -12.53 0.86 3.72
CA HIS A 209 -12.53 -0.24 4.67
C HIS A 209 -11.11 -0.47 5.21
N MET A 210 -11.02 -1.12 6.37
CA MET A 210 -9.74 -1.45 6.96
C MET A 210 -9.21 -2.73 6.33
N ALA A 211 -7.94 -2.73 5.91
CA ALA A 211 -7.31 -3.85 5.24
C ALA A 211 -6.07 -4.33 6.00
N SER A 212 -5.67 -5.57 5.79
CA SER A 212 -4.40 -6.07 6.29
C SER A 212 -3.25 -5.57 5.41
N ALA A 213 -2.14 -5.14 6.02
CA ALA A 213 -0.92 -4.80 5.28
C ALA A 213 -0.39 -5.96 4.41
N ALA A 214 -0.77 -7.21 4.74
CA ALA A 214 -0.45 -8.39 3.94
C ALA A 214 -1.12 -8.40 2.55
N GLU A 215 -2.26 -7.73 2.37
CA GLU A 215 -2.98 -7.65 1.09
C GLU A 215 -2.21 -6.89 0.00
N PHE A 216 -1.22 -6.09 0.41
CA PHE A 216 -0.38 -5.28 -0.45
C PHE A 216 1.00 -5.91 -0.71
N GLN A 217 1.22 -7.17 -0.29
CA GLN A 217 2.47 -7.93 -0.47
C GLN A 217 2.57 -8.70 -1.81
N SER A 218 1.95 -8.15 -2.85
CA SER A 218 2.05 -8.63 -4.23
C SER A 218 1.82 -7.50 -5.23
N LEU A 219 2.54 -7.55 -6.36
CA LEU A 219 2.30 -6.66 -7.49
C LEU A 219 1.03 -7.12 -8.23
N LEU A 220 0.11 -6.18 -8.48
CA LEU A 220 -1.08 -6.44 -9.28
C LEU A 220 -0.84 -6.00 -10.71
N LEU A 221 -0.79 -6.97 -11.63
CA LEU A 221 -0.61 -6.72 -13.07
C LEU A 221 -1.94 -6.64 -13.85
N ARG A 222 -3.07 -6.38 -13.17
CA ARG A 222 -4.37 -6.25 -13.87
C ARG A 222 -4.31 -5.07 -14.84
N GLY A 223 -4.52 -5.37 -16.13
CA GLY A 223 -4.05 -4.59 -17.26
C GLY A 223 -4.45 -3.11 -17.29
N GLY A 224 -3.46 -2.25 -17.55
CA GLY A 224 -3.63 -0.85 -17.96
C GLY A 224 -2.83 0.16 -17.14
N THR A 225 -2.94 1.43 -17.51
CA THR A 225 -2.33 2.58 -16.80
C THR A 225 -3.04 2.92 -15.48
N ASN A 226 -4.09 2.18 -15.11
CA ASN A 226 -4.96 2.48 -13.98
C ASN A 226 -4.22 2.43 -12.63
N ALA A 227 -3.26 1.52 -12.44
CA ALA A 227 -2.47 1.46 -11.20
C ALA A 227 -1.62 2.73 -10.96
N LEU A 228 -1.11 3.35 -12.03
CA LEU A 228 -0.39 4.64 -11.95
C LEU A 228 -1.36 5.82 -11.80
N LYS A 229 -2.56 5.73 -12.40
CA LYS A 229 -3.61 6.74 -12.18
C LYS A 229 -4.09 6.71 -10.73
N ASP A 230 -4.34 5.54 -10.17
CA ASP A 230 -4.76 5.35 -8.79
C ASP A 230 -3.77 5.99 -7.80
N HIS A 231 -2.49 6.07 -8.18
CA HIS A 231 -1.44 6.73 -7.42
C HIS A 231 -1.55 8.26 -7.33
N LEU A 232 -2.21 8.93 -8.27
CA LEU A 232 -2.23 10.39 -8.33
C LEU A 232 -2.85 11.00 -7.06
N CYS A 233 -2.17 11.98 -6.48
CA CYS A 233 -2.63 12.67 -5.27
C CYS A 233 -4.06 13.24 -5.42
N GLY A 234 -4.42 13.71 -6.61
CA GLY A 234 -5.78 14.18 -6.93
C GLY A 234 -6.86 13.13 -6.67
N ASN A 235 -6.58 11.85 -6.94
CA ASN A 235 -7.55 10.77 -6.75
C ASN A 235 -7.73 10.40 -5.28
N TYR A 236 -6.67 10.49 -4.47
CA TYR A 236 -6.77 10.37 -3.01
C TYR A 236 -7.60 11.50 -2.42
N LYS A 237 -7.35 12.74 -2.87
CA LYS A 237 -8.11 13.91 -2.44
C LYS A 237 -9.60 13.77 -2.81
N GLU A 238 -9.90 13.42 -4.06
CA GLU A 238 -11.26 13.23 -4.54
C GLU A 238 -12.00 12.17 -3.75
N ALA A 239 -11.35 11.02 -3.49
CA ALA A 239 -11.93 9.96 -2.68
C ALA A 239 -12.32 10.43 -1.28
N LEU A 240 -11.41 11.13 -0.60
CA LEU A 240 -11.63 11.60 0.77
C LEU A 240 -12.70 12.70 0.83
N ASP A 241 -12.70 13.62 -0.13
CA ASP A 241 -13.72 14.67 -0.24
C ASP A 241 -15.12 14.08 -0.44
N LYS A 242 -15.26 13.12 -1.37
CA LYS A 242 -16.53 12.42 -1.62
C LYS A 242 -16.96 11.58 -0.40
N TYR A 243 -16.02 10.89 0.25
CA TYR A 243 -16.30 10.12 1.45
C TYR A 243 -16.78 10.99 2.61
N LYS A 244 -16.19 12.19 2.78
CA LYS A 244 -16.63 13.17 3.79
C LYS A 244 -18.08 13.61 3.57
N VAL A 245 -18.45 13.93 2.33
CA VAL A 245 -19.84 14.27 1.98
C VAL A 245 -20.79 13.12 2.30
N HIS A 246 -20.40 11.88 1.97
CA HIS A 246 -21.19 10.69 2.29
C HIS A 246 -21.37 10.48 3.81
N LEU A 247 -20.33 10.69 4.61
CA LEU A 247 -20.41 10.62 6.08
C LEU A 247 -21.35 11.68 6.65
N GLN A 248 -21.31 12.90 6.14
CA GLN A 248 -22.18 13.99 6.57
C GLN A 248 -23.65 13.71 6.22
N ALA A 249 -23.92 13.08 5.07
CA ALA A 249 -25.27 12.67 4.67
C ALA A 249 -25.83 11.52 5.53
N ASN A 250 -24.97 10.67 6.10
CA ASN A 250 -25.35 9.47 6.85
C ASN A 250 -25.12 9.61 8.38
N ASN A 251 -25.21 10.82 8.94
CA ASN A 251 -25.07 11.09 10.38
C ASN A 251 -23.79 10.52 11.03
N GLY A 252 -22.68 10.47 10.29
CA GLY A 252 -21.39 10.01 10.82
C GLY A 252 -21.31 8.52 11.12
N CYS A 253 -22.21 7.69 10.56
CA CYS A 253 -22.12 6.25 10.69
C CYS A 253 -20.87 5.73 9.96
N PHE A 254 -19.79 5.51 10.72
CA PHE A 254 -18.59 4.81 10.27
C PHE A 254 -18.95 3.35 9.98
N CYS A 255 -19.41 3.05 8.78
CA CYS A 255 -19.41 1.67 8.29
C CYS A 255 -17.97 1.29 7.92
N VAL A 256 -17.12 1.07 8.93
CA VAL A 256 -15.98 0.17 8.76
C VAL A 256 -16.58 -1.22 8.65
N VAL A 257 -16.82 -1.67 7.42
CA VAL A 257 -17.13 -3.07 7.19
C VAL A 257 -15.84 -3.83 7.50
N SER A 258 -15.82 -4.44 8.68
CA SER A 258 -14.78 -5.37 9.15
C SER A 258 -14.80 -6.68 8.38
#